data_AF-A0A1F5WZ27-F1
#
_entry.id   AF-A0A1F5WZ27-F1
#
_cell.length_a   1.000
_cell.length_b   1.000
_cell.length_c   1.000
_cell.angle_alpha   90.00
_cell.angle_beta   90.00
_cell.angle_gamma   90.00
#
_symmetry.space_group_name_H-M   'P 1'
#
loop_
_entity.id
_entity.type
_entity.pdbx_description
1 polymer ?
#
loop_
_entity_poly.entity_id
_entity_poly.type
_entity_poly.pdbx_seq_one_letter_code
_entity_poly.pdbx_strand_id
1 'polypeptide(L)'
;MKKMPFGEADFLVRILSRDFGKIDILAKGARKTASKLNAHIDILNHIRVSFVKNGERLPTLTDAEILNRYDDWFSDSEHISVAGRILQTLDKIILPGSKDDELFSIALRFFAKPDTHEENAVKFLREIFKHEGHGDSLPPEHEQSIIKIWPILKN
;
A
#
# COMPACT_ATOMS: atom_id res chain seq x y z
N MET A 1 1.02 -2.83 1.13
CA MET A 1 -0.30 -2.20 1.35
C MET A 1 -1.19 -3.05 2.23
N LYS A 2 -1.41 -4.33 1.91
CA LYS A 2 -2.21 -5.25 2.73
C LYS A 2 -1.52 -6.60 2.83
N LYS A 3 -1.77 -7.30 3.95
CA LYS A 3 -1.36 -8.69 4.19
C LYS A 3 -2.56 -9.41 4.79
N MET A 4 -3.04 -10.45 4.11
CA MET A 4 -4.29 -11.12 4.47
C MET A 4 -4.07 -12.64 4.50
N PRO A 5 -4.52 -13.37 5.52
CA PRO A 5 -4.48 -14.83 5.51
C PRO A 5 -5.16 -15.39 4.26
N PHE A 6 -4.54 -16.37 3.61
CA PHE A 6 -5.10 -17.07 2.46
C PHE A 6 -4.93 -18.57 2.64
N GLY A 7 -6.04 -19.30 2.75
CA GLY A 7 -6.03 -20.70 3.12
C GLY A 7 -5.33 -20.96 4.46
N GLU A 8 -4.78 -22.16 4.62
CA GLU A 8 -4.20 -22.60 5.91
C GLU A 8 -2.81 -22.03 6.17
N ALA A 9 -1.96 -21.95 5.13
CA ALA A 9 -0.53 -21.69 5.31
C ALA A 9 -0.01 -20.45 4.56
N ASP A 10 -0.84 -19.75 3.80
CA ASP A 10 -0.39 -18.71 2.88
C ASP A 10 -0.87 -17.32 3.30
N PHE A 11 -0.23 -16.30 2.73
CA PHE A 11 -0.75 -14.92 2.74
C PHE A 11 -1.05 -14.46 1.32
N LEU A 12 -2.13 -13.72 1.14
CA LEU A 12 -2.31 -12.83 0.01
C LEU A 12 -1.75 -11.46 0.37
N VAL A 13 -0.76 -10.99 -0.38
CA VAL A 13 -0.07 -9.73 -0.13
C VAL A 13 -0.39 -8.75 -1.26
N ARG A 14 -0.90 -7.57 -0.90
CA ARG A 14 -1.13 -6.47 -1.84
C ARG A 14 0.01 -5.48 -1.78
N ILE A 15 0.64 -5.26 -2.92
CA ILE A 15 1.83 -4.40 -3.08
C ILE A 15 1.52 -3.32 -4.11
N LEU A 16 1.88 -2.07 -3.80
CA LEU A 16 2.08 -1.05 -4.83
C LEU A 16 3.54 -1.20 -5.29
N SER A 17 3.74 -1.63 -6.53
CA SER A 17 5.06 -1.86 -7.07
C SER A 17 5.41 -0.83 -8.12
N ARG A 18 6.69 -0.44 -8.17
CA ARG A 18 7.19 0.43 -9.23
C ARG A 18 6.96 -0.18 -10.61
N ASP A 19 7.27 -1.46 -10.78
CA ASP A 19 7.38 -2.08 -12.11
C ASP A 19 6.06 -2.68 -12.62
N PHE A 20 5.09 -2.97 -11.74
CA PHE A 20 3.82 -3.63 -12.10
C PHE A 20 2.56 -2.93 -11.56
N GLY A 21 2.70 -1.77 -10.91
CA GLY A 21 1.59 -1.07 -10.27
C GLY A 21 1.06 -1.81 -9.06
N LYS A 22 -0.23 -1.63 -8.75
CA LYS A 22 -0.89 -2.32 -7.63
C LYS A 22 -1.18 -3.78 -8.01
N ILE A 23 -0.63 -4.72 -7.26
CA ILE A 23 -0.71 -6.16 -7.54
C ILE A 23 -0.96 -6.98 -6.27
N ASP A 24 -1.78 -8.02 -6.41
CA ASP A 24 -1.97 -9.06 -5.40
C ASP A 24 -1.06 -10.26 -5.72
N ILE A 25 -0.25 -10.69 -4.74
CA ILE A 25 0.73 -11.77 -4.88
C ILE A 25 0.52 -12.79 -3.76
N LEU A 26 0.54 -14.07 -4.11
CA LEU A 26 0.44 -15.17 -3.16
C LEU A 26 1.80 -15.50 -2.54
N ALA A 27 1.94 -15.31 -1.23
CA ALA A 27 3.09 -15.75 -0.46
C ALA A 27 2.82 -17.15 0.13
N LYS A 28 3.15 -18.18 -0.65
CA LYS A 28 2.90 -19.58 -0.28
C LYS A 28 3.73 -20.01 0.93
N GLY A 29 3.10 -20.72 1.85
CA GLY A 29 3.70 -21.21 3.08
C GLY A 29 4.12 -20.11 4.05
N ALA A 30 3.78 -18.84 3.78
CA ALA A 30 4.32 -17.72 4.53
C ALA A 30 3.80 -17.62 5.98
N ARG A 31 2.72 -18.33 6.32
CA ARG A 31 2.21 -18.42 7.71
C ARG A 31 2.90 -19.49 8.55
N LYS A 32 3.71 -20.37 7.94
CA LYS A 32 4.46 -21.39 8.68
C LYS A 32 5.51 -20.73 9.56
N THR A 33 5.71 -21.23 10.77
CA THR A 33 6.72 -20.72 11.72
C THR A 33 8.13 -20.63 11.13
N ALA A 34 8.50 -21.59 10.27
CA ALA A 34 9.81 -21.63 9.61
C ALA A 34 9.92 -20.76 8.34
N SER A 35 8.89 -19.99 7.99
CA SER A 35 8.88 -19.18 6.78
C SER A 35 9.86 -18.00 6.89
N LYS A 36 10.77 -17.91 5.92
CA LYS A 36 11.65 -16.75 5.76
C LYS A 36 10.89 -15.55 5.19
N LEU A 37 9.95 -15.78 4.26
CA LEU A 37 9.19 -14.71 3.59
C LEU A 37 8.38 -13.85 4.57
N ASN A 38 7.83 -14.45 5.63
CA ASN A 38 6.92 -13.78 6.57
C ASN A 38 7.52 -12.50 7.17
N ALA A 39 8.81 -12.56 7.52
CA ALA A 39 9.53 -11.47 8.17
C ALA A 39 9.75 -10.25 7.27
N HIS A 40 9.60 -10.40 5.95
CA HIS A 40 9.82 -9.35 4.97
C HIS A 40 8.51 -8.70 4.48
N ILE A 41 7.42 -9.46 4.42
CA ILE A 41 6.16 -9.05 3.78
C ILE A 41 5.16 -8.37 4.72
N ASP A 42 5.62 -7.45 5.56
CA ASP A 42 4.73 -6.70 6.45
C ASP A 42 4.13 -5.46 5.79
N ILE A 43 3.07 -4.94 6.40
CA ILE A 43 2.45 -3.67 6.01
C ILE A 43 3.48 -2.55 6.13
N LEU A 44 3.41 -1.56 5.23
CA LEU A 44 4.29 -0.39 5.16
C LEU A 44 5.74 -0.65 4.74
N ASN A 45 6.26 -1.87 4.81
CA ASN A 45 7.63 -2.15 4.35
C ASN A 45 7.83 -1.78 2.88
N HIS A 46 8.92 -1.08 2.59
CA HIS A 46 9.47 -0.96 1.25
C HIS A 46 10.40 -2.16 1.01
N ILE A 47 10.00 -3.00 0.06
CA ILE A 47 10.65 -4.28 -0.21
C ILE A 47 11.02 -4.41 -1.68
N ARG A 48 12.12 -5.10 -1.94
CA ARG A 48 12.41 -5.69 -3.24
C ARG A 48 11.79 -7.08 -3.26
N VAL A 49 11.09 -7.43 -4.33
CA VAL A 49 10.43 -8.73 -4.46
C VAL A 49 10.76 -9.40 -5.78
N SER A 50 10.81 -10.73 -5.73
CA SER A 50 10.80 -11.58 -6.92
C SER A 50 9.56 -12.46 -6.87
N PHE A 51 8.91 -12.66 -8.02
CA PHE A 51 7.74 -13.51 -8.13
C PHE A 51 7.66 -14.17 -9.50
N VAL A 52 6.93 -15.28 -9.57
CA VAL A 52 6.65 -16.01 -10.81
C VAL A 52 5.19 -15.80 -11.19
N LYS A 53 4.95 -15.39 -12.43
CA LYS A 53 3.59 -15.31 -13.00
C LYS A 53 3.08 -16.72 -13.30
N ASN A 54 1.81 -16.99 -13.00
CA ASN A 54 1.19 -18.30 -13.15
C ASN A 54 0.07 -18.27 -14.20
N GLY A 55 0.35 -17.71 -15.38
CA GLY A 55 -0.67 -17.41 -16.39
C GLY A 55 -1.71 -16.43 -15.84
N GLU A 56 -2.99 -16.82 -15.91
CA GLU A 56 -4.12 -16.04 -15.37
C GLU A 56 -4.29 -16.15 -13.85
N ARG A 57 -3.55 -17.05 -13.20
CA ARG A 57 -3.61 -17.22 -11.73
C ARG A 57 -2.73 -16.19 -11.02
N LEU A 58 -3.00 -16.00 -9.72
CA LEU A 58 -2.20 -15.15 -8.86
C LEU A 58 -0.69 -15.48 -8.97
N PRO A 59 0.17 -14.46 -9.15
CA PRO A 59 1.61 -14.65 -9.08
C PRO A 59 2.02 -15.22 -7.72
N THR A 60 3.08 -16.03 -7.70
CA THR A 60 3.62 -16.57 -6.46
C THR A 60 4.90 -15.82 -6.09
N LEU A 61 4.93 -15.27 -4.88
CA LEU A 61 6.11 -14.63 -4.31
C LEU A 61 7.19 -15.70 -4.08
N THR A 62 8.37 -15.49 -4.64
CA THR A 62 9.51 -16.41 -4.49
C THR A 62 10.58 -15.86 -3.56
N ASP A 63 10.75 -14.53 -3.53
CA ASP A 63 11.74 -13.87 -2.67
C ASP A 63 11.27 -12.47 -2.26
N ALA A 64 11.72 -12.02 -1.09
CA ALA A 64 11.46 -10.68 -0.58
C ALA A 64 12.61 -10.20 0.30
N GLU A 65 13.08 -8.99 0.05
CA GLU A 65 14.16 -8.33 0.80
C GLU A 65 13.65 -6.97 1.30
N ILE A 66 13.90 -6.66 2.57
CA ILE A 66 13.53 -5.35 3.13
C ILE A 66 14.56 -4.31 2.69
N LEU A 67 14.09 -3.25 2.06
CA LEU A 67 14.88 -2.05 1.77
C LEU A 67 14.68 -1.00 2.88
N ASN A 68 13.45 -0.88 3.39
CA ASN A 68 13.13 -0.04 4.55
C ASN A 68 11.85 -0.57 5.25
N ARG A 69 11.79 -0.48 6.57
CA ARG A 69 10.61 -0.86 7.38
C ARG A 69 9.71 0.33 7.71
N TYR A 70 10.26 1.54 7.68
CA TYR A 70 9.61 2.77 8.16
C TYR A 70 9.00 2.59 9.56
N ASP A 71 9.78 2.00 10.48
CA ASP A 71 9.35 1.64 11.84
C ASP A 71 8.80 2.82 12.65
N ASP A 72 9.22 4.05 12.33
CA ASP A 72 8.75 5.28 12.96
C ASP A 72 7.23 5.51 12.81
N TRP A 73 6.58 4.97 11.76
CA TRP A 73 5.11 5.03 11.65
C TRP A 73 4.38 4.15 12.67
N PHE A 74 5.13 3.32 13.42
CA PHE A 74 4.61 2.47 14.48
C PHE A 74 5.02 2.97 15.87
N SER A 75 5.53 4.20 16.00
CA SER A 75 5.97 4.79 17.27
C SER A 75 4.84 4.99 18.28
N ASP A 76 3.65 5.33 17.80
CA ASP A 76 2.46 5.60 18.60
C ASP A 76 1.18 5.41 17.79
N SER A 77 0.04 5.55 18.46
CA SER A 77 -1.27 5.34 17.85
C SER A 77 -1.63 6.36 16.77
N GLU A 78 -1.10 7.58 16.84
CA GLU A 78 -1.43 8.64 15.88
C GLU A 78 -0.74 8.35 14.54
N HIS A 79 0.54 8.01 14.57
CA HIS A 79 1.30 7.57 13.39
C HIS A 79 0.65 6.36 12.72
N ILE A 80 0.30 5.33 13.50
CA ILE A 80 -0.36 4.12 13.00
C ILE A 80 -1.71 4.48 12.36
N SER A 81 -2.48 5.38 12.98
CA SER A 81 -3.78 5.82 12.48
C SER A 81 -3.66 6.52 11.13
N VAL A 82 -2.73 7.49 11.00
CA VAL A 82 -2.50 8.22 9.75
C VAL A 82 -2.00 7.29 8.65
N ALA A 83 -0.98 6.47 8.92
CA ALA A 83 -0.46 5.51 7.95
C ALA A 83 -1.54 4.54 7.47
N GLY A 84 -2.35 4.00 8.41
CA GLY A 84 -3.43 3.08 8.11
C GLY A 84 -4.53 3.71 7.24
N ARG A 85 -4.95 4.95 7.56
CA ARG A 85 -5.95 5.70 6.78
C ARG A 85 -5.43 6.03 5.38
N ILE A 86 -4.15 6.41 5.25
CA ILE A 86 -3.52 6.67 3.95
C ILE A 86 -3.49 5.39 3.12
N LEU A 87 -2.96 4.29 3.66
CA LEU A 87 -2.92 3.00 2.95
C LEU A 87 -4.32 2.52 2.54
N GLN A 88 -5.33 2.74 3.38
CA GLN A 88 -6.72 2.41 3.08
C GLN A 88 -7.27 3.25 1.92
N THR A 89 -6.97 4.55 1.88
CA THR A 89 -7.37 5.43 0.77
C THR A 89 -6.64 5.05 -0.52
N LEU A 90 -5.32 4.88 -0.48
CA LEU A 90 -4.52 4.46 -1.65
C LEU A 90 -5.02 3.13 -2.23
N ASP A 91 -5.37 2.16 -1.38
CA ASP A 91 -5.90 0.88 -1.83
C ASP A 91 -7.25 0.99 -2.54
N LYS A 92 -8.05 2.00 -2.23
CA LYS A 92 -9.34 2.25 -2.89
C LYS A 92 -9.13 2.88 -4.27
N ILE A 93 -8.31 3.91 -4.34
CA ILE A 93 -8.23 4.79 -5.51
C ILE A 93 -7.30 4.26 -6.61
N ILE A 94 -6.17 3.67 -6.23
CA ILE A 94 -5.19 3.20 -7.23
C ILE A 94 -5.78 1.98 -7.92
N LEU A 95 -5.87 1.96 -9.25
CA LEU A 95 -6.37 0.78 -9.96
C LEU A 95 -5.31 -0.34 -10.01
N PRO A 96 -5.71 -1.64 -10.05
CA PRO A 96 -4.76 -2.74 -10.23
C PRO A 96 -4.02 -2.69 -11.56
N GLY A 97 -2.75 -3.10 -11.55
CA GLY A 97 -1.90 -3.15 -12.73
C GLY A 97 -1.32 -1.79 -13.12
N SER A 98 -0.70 -1.77 -14.31
CA SER A 98 -0.01 -0.63 -14.93
C SER A 98 1.21 -0.11 -14.16
N LYS A 99 2.36 -0.11 -14.85
CA LYS A 99 3.56 0.54 -14.35
C LYS A 99 3.31 2.04 -14.21
N ASP A 100 3.61 2.60 -13.04
CA ASP A 100 3.56 4.03 -12.77
C ASP A 100 4.69 4.43 -11.81
N ASP A 101 5.79 4.94 -12.38
CA ASP A 101 6.98 5.32 -11.62
C ASP A 101 6.74 6.56 -10.76
N GLU A 102 5.89 7.50 -11.19
CA GLU A 102 5.62 8.72 -10.46
C GLU A 102 4.70 8.45 -9.27
N LEU A 103 3.61 7.71 -9.47
CA LEU A 103 2.72 7.29 -8.38
C LEU A 103 3.49 6.57 -7.27
N PHE A 104 4.34 5.61 -7.67
CA PHE A 104 5.21 4.88 -6.73
C PHE A 104 6.14 5.84 -5.98
N SER A 105 6.73 6.81 -6.68
CA SER A 105 7.65 7.79 -6.09
C SER A 105 6.93 8.75 -5.14
N ILE A 106 5.73 9.24 -5.48
CA ILE A 106 4.90 10.08 -4.60
C ILE A 106 4.61 9.32 -3.30
N ALA A 107 4.12 8.08 -3.40
CA ALA A 107 3.83 7.23 -2.24
C ALA A 107 5.09 6.99 -1.38
N LEU A 108 6.22 6.65 -2.01
CA LEU A 108 7.46 6.37 -1.30
C LEU A 108 8.02 7.60 -0.57
N ARG A 109 7.94 8.79 -1.19
CA ARG A 109 8.37 10.06 -0.58
C ARG A 109 7.58 10.38 0.67
N PHE A 110 6.27 10.15 0.66
CA PHE A 110 5.40 10.39 1.82
C PHE A 110 5.79 9.49 2.99
N PHE A 111 5.87 8.18 2.77
CA PHE A 111 6.17 7.25 3.86
C PHE A 111 7.62 7.35 4.37
N ALA A 112 8.55 7.86 3.56
CA ALA A 112 9.94 8.08 3.98
C ALA A 112 10.10 9.16 5.08
N LYS A 113 9.07 9.98 5.32
CA LYS A 113 9.08 11.02 6.35
C LYS A 113 7.79 10.93 7.18
N PRO A 114 7.80 10.22 8.30
CA PRO A 114 6.65 10.13 9.21
C PRO A 114 6.15 11.51 9.61
N ASP A 115 4.85 11.70 9.44
CA ASP A 115 4.17 12.95 9.77
C ASP A 115 2.70 12.66 10.10
N THR A 116 2.23 13.16 11.24
CA THR A 116 0.86 12.97 11.72
C THR A 116 -0.07 14.15 11.40
N HIS A 117 0.45 15.26 10.89
CA HIS A 117 -0.38 16.42 10.57
C HIS A 117 -1.35 16.08 9.43
N GLU A 118 -2.66 16.11 9.73
CA GLU A 118 -3.71 15.77 8.75
C GLU A 118 -3.62 16.62 7.47
N GLU A 119 -3.20 17.87 7.56
CA GLU A 119 -3.02 18.74 6.40
C GLU A 119 -2.00 18.19 5.40
N ASN A 120 -0.92 17.56 5.89
CA ASN A 120 0.11 17.00 5.03
C ASN A 120 -0.35 15.68 4.40
N ALA A 121 -1.11 14.87 5.14
CA ALA A 121 -1.80 13.70 4.61
C ALA A 121 -2.81 14.09 3.51
N VAL A 122 -3.57 15.16 3.71
CA VAL A 122 -4.53 15.70 2.72
C VAL A 122 -3.83 16.23 1.48
N LYS A 123 -2.74 17.00 1.64
CA LYS A 123 -1.94 17.50 0.50
C LYS A 123 -1.42 16.34 -0.34
N PHE A 124 -0.88 15.31 0.31
CA PHE A 124 -0.46 14.07 -0.34
C PHE A 124 -1.62 13.40 -1.09
N LEU A 125 -2.78 13.23 -0.46
CA LEU A 125 -3.93 12.61 -1.11
C LEU A 125 -4.41 13.41 -2.33
N ARG A 126 -4.42 14.75 -2.26
CA ARG A 126 -4.76 15.60 -3.41
C ARG A 126 -3.76 15.47 -4.55
N GLU A 127 -2.46 15.33 -4.26
CA GLU A 127 -1.44 15.03 -5.25
C GLU A 127 -1.73 13.70 -5.97
N ILE A 128 -2.08 12.66 -5.21
CA ILE A 128 -2.46 11.35 -5.78
C ILE A 128 -3.75 11.46 -6.59
N PHE A 129 -4.80 12.13 -6.11
CA PHE A 129 -6.06 12.29 -6.85
C PHE A 129 -5.84 12.99 -8.19
N LYS A 130 -5.01 14.03 -8.20
CA LYS A 130 -4.63 14.73 -9.42
C LYS A 130 -3.87 13.83 -10.38
N HIS A 131 -2.93 13.03 -9.87
CA HIS A 131 -2.14 12.08 -10.64
C HIS A 131 -3.02 10.99 -11.28
N GLU A 132 -3.96 10.44 -10.53
CA GLU A 132 -4.93 9.43 -11.01
C GLU A 132 -6.04 10.03 -11.92
N GLY A 133 -5.98 11.33 -12.23
CA GLY A 133 -6.86 11.98 -13.21
C GLY A 133 -8.15 12.58 -12.63
N HIS A 134 -8.29 12.67 -11.32
CA HIS A 134 -9.46 13.29 -10.66
C HIS A 134 -9.31 14.82 -10.48
N GLY A 135 -8.14 15.38 -10.80
CA GLY A 135 -7.87 16.82 -10.66
C GLY A 135 -7.95 17.26 -9.19
N ASP A 136 -8.70 18.35 -8.93
CA ASP A 136 -8.91 18.87 -7.57
C ASP A 136 -10.12 18.24 -6.85
N SER A 137 -10.84 17.33 -7.55
CA SER A 137 -12.01 16.63 -7.03
C SER A 137 -11.65 15.30 -6.38
N LEU A 138 -12.53 14.82 -5.50
CA LEU A 138 -12.41 13.48 -4.93
C LEU A 138 -12.80 12.42 -5.99
N PRO A 139 -12.23 11.21 -5.93
CA PRO A 139 -12.66 10.07 -6.74
C PRO A 139 -14.16 9.79 -6.55
N PRO A 140 -15.02 10.00 -7.57
CA PRO A 140 -16.48 9.98 -7.38
C PRO A 140 -17.01 8.64 -6.85
N GLU A 141 -16.46 7.53 -7.32
CA GLU A 141 -16.83 6.17 -6.90
C GLU A 141 -16.50 5.87 -5.43
N HIS A 142 -15.61 6.65 -4.81
CA HIS A 142 -15.11 6.43 -3.46
C HIS A 142 -15.30 7.63 -2.53
N GLU A 143 -15.90 8.72 -3.01
CA GLU A 143 -16.02 10.00 -2.32
C GLU A 143 -16.54 9.86 -0.88
N GLN A 144 -17.72 9.24 -0.69
CA GLN A 144 -18.32 9.08 0.63
C GLN A 144 -17.42 8.27 1.58
N SER A 145 -16.74 7.24 1.05
CA SER A 145 -15.81 6.43 1.83
C SER A 145 -14.56 7.22 2.20
N ILE A 146 -14.05 8.06 1.29
CA ILE A 146 -12.88 8.89 1.52
C ILE A 146 -13.20 9.96 2.56
N ILE A 147 -14.35 10.63 2.46
CA ILE A 147 -14.81 11.62 3.45
C ILE A 147 -15.00 10.98 4.83
N LYS A 148 -15.51 9.74 4.90
CA LYS A 148 -15.61 9.02 6.18
C LYS A 148 -14.25 8.77 6.81
N ILE A 149 -13.22 8.48 6.00
CA ILE A 149 -11.85 8.28 6.48
C ILE A 149 -11.18 9.63 6.79
N TRP A 150 -11.47 10.67 6.00
CA TRP A 150 -10.85 11.99 6.03
C TRP A 150 -11.92 13.09 6.02
N PRO A 151 -12.57 13.37 7.17
CA PRO A 151 -13.66 14.35 7.22
C PRO A 151 -13.27 15.76 6.75
N ILE A 152 -11.99 16.12 6.91
CA ILE A 152 -11.41 17.39 6.44
C ILE A 152 -11.50 17.58 4.92
N LEU A 153 -11.62 16.51 4.12
CA LEU A 153 -11.79 16.59 2.67
C LEU A 153 -13.20 16.98 2.22
N LYS A 154 -14.16 17.11 3.15
CA LYS A 154 -15.54 17.51 2.85
C LYS A 154 -15.66 19.00 2.46
N ASN A 155 -14.69 19.83 2.86
CA ASN A 155 -14.71 21.28 2.71
C ASN A 155 -13.73 21.76 1.63
#